data_AF-A0A0F0C6K8-F1
#
_entry.id   AF-A0A0F0C6K8-F1
#
_cell.length_a   1.000
_cell.length_b   1.000
_cell.length_c   1.000
_cell.angle_alpha   90.00
_cell.angle_beta   90.00
_cell.angle_gamma   90.00
#
_symmetry.space_group_name_H-M   'P 1'
#
loop_
_entity.id
_entity.type
_entity.pdbx_description
1 polymer ?
#
loop_
_entity_poly.entity_id
_entity_poly.type
_entity_poly.pdbx_seq_one_letter_code
_entity_poly.pdbx_strand_id
1 'polypeptide(L)'
;MAIIGFGHENFDINENDIILENGSNYIIITKDVGSGLDSFHPTISKTDFNDLRKHGMIFTNNELMRAARENEKSNTVTYWKFKMELINQYYG
;
A
#
# COMPACT_ATOMS: atom_id res chain seq x y z
N MET A 1 -12.51 1.11 7.62
CA MET A 1 -12.31 1.71 6.29
C MET A 1 -12.04 3.19 6.49
N ALA A 2 -11.05 3.73 5.78
CA ALA A 2 -10.73 5.16 5.78
C ALA A 2 -10.43 5.62 4.36
N ILE A 3 -10.71 6.88 4.05
CA ILE A 3 -10.32 7.51 2.79
C ILE A 3 -8.93 8.14 2.99
N ILE A 4 -7.94 7.69 2.23
CA ILE A 4 -6.62 8.36 2.17
C ILE A 4 -6.42 8.98 0.79
N GLY A 5 -6.00 10.24 0.77
CA GLY A 5 -5.54 10.91 -0.44
C GLY A 5 -4.07 10.61 -0.72
N PHE A 6 -3.75 10.09 -1.91
CA PHE A 6 -2.39 10.07 -2.43
C PHE A 6 -2.35 10.90 -3.72
N GLY A 7 -1.56 11.98 -3.71
CA GLY A 7 -1.54 12.93 -4.83
C GLY A 7 -2.93 13.57 -5.08
N HIS A 8 -3.50 13.32 -6.26
CA HIS A 8 -4.80 13.85 -6.68
C HIS A 8 -5.96 12.84 -6.53
N GLU A 9 -5.68 11.62 -6.06
CA GLU A 9 -6.66 10.55 -5.96
C GLU A 9 -6.93 10.17 -4.51
N ASN A 10 -8.18 9.80 -4.22
CA ASN A 10 -8.62 9.33 -2.91
C ASN A 10 -8.92 7.83 -2.99
N PHE A 11 -8.45 7.08 -2.01
CA PHE A 11 -8.61 5.63 -1.95
C PHE A 11 -9.28 5.21 -0.65
N ASP A 12 -10.34 4.43 -0.78
CA ASP A 12 -10.92 3.68 0.35
C ASP A 12 -10.00 2.52 0.71
N ILE A 13 -9.31 2.63 1.84
CA ILE A 13 -8.43 1.58 2.33
C ILE A 13 -8.99 0.87 3.57
N ASN A 14 -8.65 -0.40 3.70
CA ASN A 14 -8.98 -1.25 4.83
C ASN A 14 -7.80 -2.18 5.21
N GLU A 15 -7.99 -2.97 6.26
CA GLU A 15 -6.99 -3.87 6.85
C GLU A 15 -6.53 -5.03 5.95
N ASN A 16 -7.25 -5.30 4.87
CA ASN A 16 -6.89 -6.31 3.87
C ASN A 16 -6.06 -5.74 2.72
N ASP A 17 -5.98 -4.41 2.61
CA ASP A 17 -5.24 -3.77 1.53
C ASP A 17 -3.72 -3.84 1.78
N ILE A 18 -2.99 -4.11 0.70
CA ILE A 18 -1.54 -4.36 0.72
C ILE A 18 -0.85 -3.41 -0.23
N ILE A 19 0.26 -2.82 0.24
CA ILE A 19 1.22 -2.10 -0.60
C ILE A 19 2.37 -3.04 -0.96
N LEU A 20 2.66 -3.18 -2.24
CA LEU A 20 3.88 -3.77 -2.77
C LEU A 20 4.95 -2.69 -2.97
N GLU A 21 6.03 -2.78 -2.20
CA GLU A 21 7.29 -2.08 -2.49
C GLU A 21 8.15 -3.00 -3.36
N ASN A 22 8.31 -2.68 -4.64
CA ASN A 22 9.06 -3.53 -5.57
C ASN A 22 10.48 -3.00 -5.91
N GLY A 23 10.97 -2.05 -5.11
CA GLY A 23 12.26 -1.39 -5.31
C GLY A 23 12.23 -0.21 -6.29
N SER A 24 11.12 -0.01 -7.02
CA SER A 24 10.93 1.16 -7.90
C SER A 24 9.65 1.94 -7.55
N ASN A 25 8.57 1.23 -7.26
CA ASN A 25 7.25 1.80 -6.98
C ASN A 25 6.67 1.23 -5.67
N TYR A 26 5.64 1.93 -5.17
CA TYR A 26 4.81 1.52 -4.04
C TYR A 26 3.38 1.36 -4.56
N ILE A 27 2.89 0.14 -4.68
CA ILE A 27 1.66 -0.17 -5.45
C ILE A 27 0.61 -0.75 -4.52
N ILE A 28 -0.63 -0.26 -4.54
CA ILE A 28 -1.73 -0.86 -3.80
C ILE A 28 -2.33 -2.01 -4.63
N ILE A 29 -1.76 -3.21 -4.50
CA ILE A 29 -2.06 -4.38 -5.36
C ILE A 29 -3.43 -5.02 -5.13
N THR A 30 -4.21 -4.46 -4.21
CA THR A 30 -5.54 -4.92 -3.79
C THR A 30 -6.65 -4.03 -4.32
N LYS A 31 -6.29 -3.01 -5.09
CA LYS A 31 -7.20 -2.02 -5.67
C LYS A 31 -6.93 -1.90 -7.16
N ASP A 32 -7.99 -1.65 -7.90
CA ASP A 32 -7.93 -1.26 -9.30
C ASP A 32 -8.65 0.08 -9.46
N VAL A 33 -8.06 0.97 -10.25
CA VAL A 33 -8.64 2.25 -10.69
C VAL A 33 -8.86 2.16 -12.18
N GLY A 34 -9.91 2.80 -12.69
CA GLY A 34 -10.30 2.74 -14.09
C GLY A 34 -11.28 1.61 -14.39
N SER A 35 -11.41 1.24 -15.67
CA SER A 35 -12.38 0.25 -16.12
C SER A 35 -11.89 -0.54 -17.33
N GLY A 36 -12.17 -1.84 -17.36
CA GLY A 36 -11.85 -2.69 -18.50
C GLY A 36 -10.34 -2.83 -18.70
N LEU A 37 -9.85 -2.62 -19.92
CA LEU A 37 -8.43 -2.73 -20.25
C LEU A 37 -7.58 -1.57 -19.73
N ASP A 38 -8.23 -0.47 -19.32
CA ASP A 38 -7.57 0.70 -18.74
C ASP A 38 -7.48 0.63 -17.22
N SER A 39 -7.79 -0.53 -16.61
CA SER A 39 -7.65 -0.71 -15.17
C SER A 39 -6.19 -0.81 -14.76
N PHE A 40 -5.80 -0.11 -13.69
CA PHE A 40 -4.45 -0.19 -13.14
C PHE A 40 -4.47 -0.16 -11.62
N HIS A 41 -3.43 -0.73 -11.01
CA HIS A 41 -3.23 -0.62 -9.57
C HIS A 41 -2.76 0.78 -9.19
N PRO A 42 -3.38 1.43 -8.18
CA PRO A 42 -2.90 2.70 -7.68
C PRO A 42 -1.43 2.65 -7.25
N THR A 43 -0.71 3.75 -7.50
CA THR A 43 0.66 3.93 -7.03
C THR A 43 0.73 5.04 -5.99
N ILE A 44 1.51 4.80 -4.94
CA ILE A 44 1.78 5.74 -3.85
C ILE A 44 3.13 6.40 -4.13
N SER A 45 3.20 7.71 -3.93
CA SER A 45 4.47 8.42 -4.05
C SER A 45 5.46 7.97 -2.97
N LYS A 46 6.77 8.06 -3.26
CA LYS A 46 7.80 7.79 -2.24
C LYS A 46 7.65 8.68 -1.01
N THR A 47 7.19 9.91 -1.19
CA THR A 47 6.97 10.86 -0.10
C THR A 47 5.85 10.38 0.82
N ASP A 48 4.69 10.04 0.26
CA ASP A 48 3.53 9.59 1.04
C ASP A 48 3.80 8.25 1.73
N PHE A 49 4.46 7.32 1.03
CA PHE A 49 4.87 6.05 1.61
C PHE A 49 5.80 6.26 2.82
N ASN A 50 6.80 7.13 2.69
CA ASN A 50 7.71 7.43 3.79
C ASN A 50 7.01 8.16 4.94
N ASP A 51 6.01 9.00 4.65
CA ASP A 51 5.21 9.67 5.67
C ASP A 51 4.39 8.65 6.48
N LEU A 52 3.66 7.77 5.81
CA LEU A 52 2.96 6.64 6.44
C LEU A 52 3.90 5.79 7.28
N ARG A 53 5.09 5.48 6.77
CA ARG A 53 6.10 4.70 7.48
C ARG A 53 6.60 5.44 8.73
N LYS A 54 6.91 6.73 8.60
CA LYS A 54 7.41 7.58 9.69
C LYS A 54 6.39 7.70 10.81
N HIS A 55 5.10 7.81 10.46
CA HIS A 55 3.99 7.84 11.41
C HIS A 55 3.57 6.45 11.92
N GLY A 56 4.24 5.38 11.48
CA GLY A 56 3.96 4.02 11.92
C GLY A 56 2.62 3.46 11.42
N MET A 57 1.99 4.13 10.46
CA MET A 57 0.69 3.81 9.87
C MET A 57 0.74 2.61 8.91
N ILE A 58 1.94 2.21 8.49
CA ILE A 58 2.16 0.97 7.75
C ILE A 58 3.19 0.09 8.47
N PHE A 59 3.12 -1.21 8.23
CA PHE A 59 4.07 -2.17 8.79
C PHE A 59 4.38 -3.30 7.82
N THR A 60 5.53 -3.91 8.04
CA THR A 60 5.92 -5.18 7.42
C THR A 60 6.47 -6.13 8.50
N ASN A 61 6.54 -7.41 8.18
CA ASN A 61 7.12 -8.45 9.03
C ASN A 61 7.69 -9.58 8.16
N ASN A 62 8.35 -10.56 8.79
CA ASN A 62 8.99 -11.66 8.07
C ASN A 62 8.01 -12.46 7.20
N GLU A 63 6.75 -12.61 7.63
CA GLU A 63 5.73 -13.33 6.86
C GLU A 63 5.31 -12.57 5.61
N LEU A 64 5.06 -11.26 5.73
CA LEU A 64 4.75 -10.37 4.61
C LEU A 64 5.92 -10.29 3.62
N MET A 65 7.15 -10.21 4.13
CA MET A 65 8.35 -10.24 3.28
C MET A 65 8.47 -11.57 2.53
N ARG A 66 8.25 -12.71 3.20
CA ARG A 66 8.28 -14.02 2.56
C ARG A 66 7.19 -14.14 1.49
N ALA A 67 5.96 -13.76 1.82
CA ALA A 67 4.82 -13.80 0.91
C ALA A 67 5.06 -12.94 -0.35
N ALA A 68 5.60 -11.73 -0.18
CA ALA A 68 5.96 -10.87 -1.30
C ALA A 68 6.96 -11.55 -2.24
N ARG A 69 8.03 -12.12 -1.69
CA ARG A 69 9.06 -12.78 -2.49
C ARG A 69 8.55 -14.02 -3.22
N GLU A 70 7.69 -14.79 -2.58
CA GLU A 70 7.08 -15.99 -3.16
C GLU A 70 6.11 -15.65 -4.29
N ASN A 71 5.32 -14.60 -4.15
CA ASN A 71 4.34 -14.16 -5.14
C ASN A 71 5.00 -13.46 -6.33
N GLU A 72 5.87 -12.50 -6.06
CA GLU A 72 6.53 -11.68 -7.10
C GLU A 72 7.75 -12.37 -7.73
N LYS A 73 8.16 -13.55 -7.21
CA LYS A 73 9.37 -14.28 -7.62
C LYS A 73 10.64 -13.42 -7.59
N SER A 74 10.74 -12.50 -6.63
CA SER A 74 11.86 -11.56 -6.49
C SER A 74 12.27 -11.40 -5.04
N ASN A 75 13.57 -11.24 -4.76
CA ASN A 75 14.08 -11.06 -3.39
C ASN A 75 14.09 -9.58 -2.92
N THR A 76 13.86 -8.64 -3.83
CA THR A 76 13.92 -7.19 -3.57
C THR A 76 12.57 -6.57 -3.26
N VAL A 77 11.52 -7.38 -3.14
CA VAL A 77 10.15 -6.91 -2.89
C VAL A 77 9.77 -7.05 -1.42
N THR A 78 8.85 -6.19 -0.97
CA THR A 78 8.28 -6.24 0.38
C THR A 78 6.80 -5.87 0.34
N TYR A 79 5.96 -6.65 1.02
CA TYR A 79 4.59 -6.26 1.30
C TYR A 79 4.48 -5.47 2.59
N TRP A 80 3.65 -4.43 2.55
CA TRP A 80 3.30 -3.59 3.69
C TRP A 80 1.79 -3.58 3.88
N LYS A 81 1.36 -3.59 5.14
CA LYS A 81 -0.05 -3.47 5.53
C LYS A 81 -0.33 -2.18 6.26
N PHE A 82 -1.55 -1.69 6.12
CA PHE A 82 -2.05 -0.52 6.84
C PHE A 82 -2.42 -0.87 8.29
N LYS A 83 -2.06 0.00 9.23
CA LYS A 83 -2.57 -0.01 10.61
C LYS A 83 -3.80 0.88 10.68
N MET A 84 -4.96 0.28 10.44
CA MET A 84 -6.21 1.04 10.36
C MET A 84 -6.55 1.81 11.64
N GLU A 85 -6.15 1.32 12.82
CA GLU A 85 -6.34 2.04 14.09
C GLU A 85 -5.68 3.43 14.06
N LEU A 86 -4.42 3.52 13.63
CA LEU A 86 -3.71 4.80 13.54
C LEU A 86 -4.24 5.65 12.39
N ILE A 87 -4.56 5.03 11.25
CA ILE A 87 -5.09 5.75 10.10
C ILE A 87 -6.42 6.42 10.45
N ASN A 88 -7.34 5.71 11.08
CA ASN A 88 -8.64 6.26 11.49
C ASN A 88 -8.48 7.38 12.53
N GLN A 89 -7.42 7.40 13.32
CA GLN A 89 -7.16 8.50 14.26
C GLN A 89 -6.68 9.78 13.56
N TYR A 90 -6.00 9.65 12.42
CA TYR A 90 -5.41 10.79 11.69
C TYR A 90 -6.27 11.28 10.51
N TYR A 91 -7.03 10.38 9.90
CA TYR A 91 -7.81 10.63 8.68
C TYR A 91 -9.31 10.36 8.85
N GLY A 92 -9.75 9.83 10.01
CA GLY A 92 -11.14 9.55 10.32
C GLY A 92 -11.91 10.74 10.90
#